data_AF-A0A8J4FBI8-F1
#
_entry.id   AF-A0A8J4FBI8-F1
#
_cell.length_a   1.000
_cell.length_b   1.000
_cell.length_c   1.000
_cell.angle_alpha   90.00
_cell.angle_beta   90.00
_cell.angle_gamma   90.00
#
_symmetry.space_group_name_H-M   'P 1'
#
loop_
_entity.id
_entity.type
_entity.pdbx_description
1 polymer ?
#
loop_
_entity_poly.entity_id
_entity_poly.type
_entity_poly.pdbx_seq_one_letter_code
_entity_poly.pdbx_strand_id
1 'polypeptide(L)'
;RPRSTMARLTWLLVAALAVAGAAGAYAQESDDYSHSLRDQTGLIPNFPFRDCSTRIGPYRLAPEVKQYGGGKYCFTIKVQTLNCTNACCQADLFKIEFNVSDSCMGIQPAPEVKATINGVPTRVGAALDRPVNGRNGTAILRLTQLGLTTTTAADAELCLTLKANRAGKGCTTLEQLCATQNGVPRGTCTVAMYDSPCLCCPVSSVFGPSPPPPAPPSPPPPSPLPPSPPPPSPLPPSPLPPSPLPPSPLPPSPPPSPPPPTPPPPPPPPPPPP
;
A
#
# COMPACT_ATOMS: atom_id res chain seq x y z
N ARG A 1 80.10 36.82 13.29
CA ARG A 1 79.34 38.06 13.61
C ARG A 1 77.86 37.69 13.76
N PRO A 2 77.14 38.27 14.72
CA PRO A 2 76.20 37.53 15.56
C PRO A 2 74.71 37.59 15.14
N ARG A 3 73.94 36.70 15.79
CA ARG A 3 72.49 36.63 15.97
C ARG A 3 71.79 37.98 16.18
N SER A 4 70.55 38.12 15.70
CA SER A 4 69.42 38.68 16.48
C SER A 4 68.08 38.43 15.73
N THR A 5 67.21 37.51 16.15
CA THR A 5 66.08 37.61 17.11
C THR A 5 64.87 38.47 16.69
N MET A 6 63.72 37.80 16.78
CA MET A 6 62.33 38.28 16.82
C MET A 6 62.10 39.57 17.62
N ALA A 7 61.05 40.33 17.29
CA ALA A 7 60.01 40.78 18.25
C ALA A 7 58.96 41.68 17.55
N ARG A 8 57.68 41.29 17.59
CA ARG A 8 56.58 41.85 18.42
C ARG A 8 55.94 43.11 17.82
N LEU A 9 54.70 43.01 17.32
CA LEU A 9 53.42 43.14 18.02
C LEU A 9 53.18 44.57 18.54
N THR A 10 52.37 45.34 17.80
CA THR A 10 51.76 46.57 18.31
C THR A 10 50.31 46.64 17.87
N TRP A 11 49.44 46.54 18.87
CA TRP A 11 48.00 46.78 18.81
C TRP A 11 47.71 48.27 18.64
N LEU A 12 46.79 48.63 17.74
CA LEU A 12 46.00 49.86 17.87
C LEU A 12 44.54 49.55 17.53
N LEU A 13 43.72 49.64 18.57
CA LEU A 13 42.26 49.70 18.56
C LEU A 13 41.81 51.02 17.93
N VAL A 14 40.93 50.96 16.92
CA VAL A 14 39.99 52.05 16.61
C VAL A 14 38.62 51.42 16.41
N ALA A 15 37.69 51.76 17.31
CA ALA A 15 36.27 51.48 17.21
C ALA A 15 35.52 52.79 17.01
N ALA A 16 34.62 52.85 16.01
CA ALA A 16 33.23 53.32 16.12
C ALA A 16 32.58 53.50 14.73
N LEU A 17 31.50 52.72 14.51
CA LEU A 17 30.20 53.02 13.86
C LEU A 17 30.18 53.93 12.60
N ALA A 18 29.46 53.60 11.51
CA ALA A 18 28.06 53.17 11.49
C ALA A 18 27.53 52.68 10.11
N VAL A 19 26.39 51.99 10.18
CA VAL A 19 25.26 51.86 9.22
C VAL A 19 25.27 50.74 8.16
N ALA A 20 24.45 49.72 8.48
CA ALA A 20 23.45 49.00 7.68
C ALA A 20 23.74 48.63 6.21
N GLY A 21 23.70 47.32 5.96
CA GLY A 21 23.51 46.74 4.64
C GLY A 21 23.20 45.25 4.79
N ALA A 22 21.91 44.91 4.72
CA ALA A 22 21.42 43.54 4.74
C ALA A 22 21.86 42.80 3.48
N ALA A 23 22.47 41.63 3.65
CA ALA A 23 22.49 40.56 2.66
C ALA A 23 22.42 39.24 3.42
N GLY A 24 21.23 38.64 3.43
CA GLY A 24 20.96 37.39 4.12
C GLY A 24 21.81 36.26 3.54
N ALA A 25 22.61 35.65 4.39
CA ALA A 25 23.13 34.32 4.14
C ALA A 25 21.98 33.33 4.33
N TYR A 26 21.58 32.66 3.25
CA TYR A 26 20.64 31.53 3.30
C TYR A 26 21.37 30.33 3.90
N ALA A 27 21.42 30.25 5.22
CA ALA A 27 21.66 28.99 5.90
C ALA A 27 20.35 28.20 5.86
N GLN A 28 20.22 27.27 4.89
CA GLN A 28 19.24 26.18 5.02
C GLN A 28 19.77 25.24 6.08
N GLU A 29 19.36 25.49 7.32
CA GLU A 29 19.56 24.61 8.46
C GLU A 29 18.87 23.27 8.18
N SER A 30 19.68 22.22 8.26
CA SER A 30 19.31 20.83 8.17
C SER A 30 18.48 20.42 9.40
N ASP A 31 17.17 20.66 9.36
CA ASP A 31 16.21 20.07 10.31
C ASP A 31 15.91 18.61 9.92
N ASP A 32 16.86 17.75 10.28
CA ASP A 32 16.65 16.30 10.37
C ASP A 32 15.90 16.00 11.69
N TYR A 33 14.88 15.15 11.60
CA TYR A 33 14.32 14.39 12.73
C TYR A 33 13.30 15.04 13.72
N SER A 34 12.16 15.56 13.24
CA SER A 34 10.83 15.39 13.91
C SER A 34 9.69 15.98 13.08
N HIS A 35 9.27 15.27 12.04
CA HIS A 35 8.24 15.76 11.10
C HIS A 35 6.79 15.64 11.62
N SER A 36 6.58 15.08 12.83
CA SER A 36 5.26 14.79 13.38
C SER A 36 4.62 15.90 14.23
N LEU A 37 5.32 17.02 14.46
CA LEU A 37 4.88 18.11 15.35
C LEU A 37 5.04 19.52 14.73
N ARG A 38 5.09 19.66 13.40
CA ARG A 38 4.98 20.99 12.81
C ARG A 38 3.56 21.50 12.97
N ASP A 39 3.39 22.58 13.73
CA ASP A 39 2.11 23.26 13.87
C ASP A 39 1.60 23.68 12.49
N GLN A 40 0.39 23.22 12.19
CA GLN A 40 -0.29 23.53 10.93
C GLN A 40 -0.80 24.97 11.01
N THR A 41 -0.30 25.83 10.11
CA THR A 41 -0.56 27.28 10.16
C THR A 41 -1.96 27.66 9.71
N GLY A 42 -2.63 26.82 8.92
CA GLY A 42 -3.96 27.09 8.37
C GLY A 42 -3.99 28.15 7.26
N LEU A 43 -2.85 28.67 6.83
CA LEU A 43 -2.76 29.76 5.84
C LEU A 43 -3.32 29.36 4.46
N ILE A 44 -3.20 28.09 4.09
CA ILE A 44 -3.72 27.54 2.85
C ILE A 44 -4.60 26.34 3.21
N PRO A 45 -5.87 26.56 3.60
CA PRO A 45 -6.70 25.55 4.27
C PRO A 45 -7.20 24.44 3.34
N ASN A 46 -7.07 24.63 2.03
CA ASN A 46 -7.55 23.71 1.01
C ASN A 46 -6.39 22.98 0.35
N PHE A 47 -6.57 21.68 0.11
CA PHE A 47 -5.63 20.87 -0.66
C PHE A 47 -5.37 21.52 -2.05
N PRO A 48 -4.13 21.65 -2.52
CA PRO A 48 -2.88 20.99 -2.07
C PRO A 48 -2.13 21.64 -0.91
N PHE A 49 -2.75 22.55 -0.17
CA PHE A 49 -2.14 23.27 0.97
C PHE A 49 -0.87 24.05 0.56
N ARG A 50 -0.86 24.52 -0.70
CA ARG A 50 0.22 25.31 -1.30
C ARG A 50 -0.34 26.18 -2.43
N ASP A 51 0.30 27.32 -2.67
CA ASP A 51 0.01 28.17 -3.82
C ASP A 51 0.65 27.58 -5.08
N CYS A 52 -0.19 27.15 -6.01
CA CYS A 52 0.25 26.59 -7.28
C CYS A 52 0.46 27.67 -8.33
N SER A 53 1.63 27.63 -8.95
CA SER A 53 1.98 28.51 -10.08
C SER A 53 1.04 28.33 -11.28
N THR A 54 0.51 27.12 -11.48
CA THR A 54 -0.46 26.81 -12.53
C THR A 54 -1.40 25.69 -12.07
N ARG A 55 -2.61 25.67 -12.63
CA ARG A 55 -3.57 24.56 -12.49
C ARG A 55 -3.60 23.67 -13.73
N ILE A 56 -2.68 23.87 -14.67
CA ILE A 56 -2.61 23.13 -15.93
C ILE A 56 -1.23 22.49 -16.01
N GLY A 57 -1.20 21.17 -16.18
CA GLY A 57 0.02 20.37 -16.26
C GLY A 57 -0.30 19.04 -16.93
N PRO A 58 0.73 18.25 -17.28
CA PRO A 58 0.55 17.17 -18.24
C PRO A 58 0.08 15.87 -17.58
N TYR A 59 0.18 15.75 -16.26
CA TYR A 59 -0.09 14.52 -15.54
C TYR A 59 -1.45 14.53 -14.86
N ARG A 60 -2.15 13.40 -14.90
CA ARG A 60 -3.36 13.14 -14.08
C ARG A 60 -3.47 11.66 -13.74
N LEU A 61 -4.22 11.31 -12.71
CA LEU A 61 -4.66 9.92 -12.53
C LEU A 61 -5.93 9.67 -13.34
N ALA A 62 -6.05 8.48 -13.92
CA ALA A 62 -7.32 8.01 -14.46
C ALA A 62 -8.37 7.96 -13.35
N PRO A 63 -9.66 8.24 -13.66
CA PRO A 63 -10.72 8.28 -12.67
C PRO A 63 -11.02 6.91 -12.06
N GLU A 64 -10.71 5.82 -12.76
CA GLU A 64 -10.96 4.45 -12.36
C GLU A 64 -9.79 3.90 -11.53
N VAL A 65 -10.13 3.25 -10.41
CA VAL A 65 -9.18 2.56 -9.54
C VAL A 65 -9.40 1.06 -9.65
N LYS A 66 -8.31 0.34 -9.93
CA LYS A 66 -8.30 -1.12 -9.86
C LYS A 66 -8.04 -1.54 -8.43
N GLN A 67 -9.04 -2.18 -7.81
CA GLN A 67 -8.86 -2.80 -6.51
C GLN A 67 -8.44 -4.26 -6.68
N TYR A 68 -7.38 -4.64 -5.96
CA TYR A 68 -6.91 -6.00 -5.84
C TYR A 68 -7.03 -6.45 -4.37
N GLY A 69 -6.99 -7.76 -4.15
CA GLY A 69 -6.95 -8.32 -2.80
C GLY A 69 -5.77 -7.83 -1.97
N GLY A 70 -5.88 -7.90 -0.64
CA GLY A 70 -4.79 -7.54 0.28
C GLY A 70 -4.55 -6.02 0.45
N GLY A 71 -5.58 -5.20 0.22
CA GLY A 71 -5.50 -3.74 0.40
C GLY A 71 -4.73 -3.02 -0.71
N LYS A 72 -4.60 -3.62 -1.90
CA LYS A 72 -3.87 -3.05 -3.03
C LYS A 72 -4.83 -2.31 -3.97
N TYR A 73 -4.54 -1.03 -4.22
CA TYR A 73 -5.31 -0.14 -5.08
C TYR A 73 -4.37 0.46 -6.12
N CYS A 74 -4.68 0.29 -7.41
CA CYS A 74 -3.85 0.78 -8.50
C CYS A 74 -4.57 1.82 -9.35
N PHE A 75 -3.80 2.84 -9.70
CA PHE A 75 -4.16 4.03 -10.44
C PHE A 75 -3.35 4.04 -11.73
N THR A 76 -3.97 4.42 -12.84
CA THR A 76 -3.23 4.64 -14.09
C THR A 76 -2.84 6.11 -14.20
N ILE A 77 -1.56 6.40 -14.37
CA ILE A 77 -1.10 7.76 -14.67
C ILE A 77 -1.34 8.03 -16.15
N LYS A 78 -2.02 9.14 -16.46
CA LYS A 78 -2.27 9.61 -17.82
C LYS A 78 -1.48 10.87 -18.08
N VAL A 79 -0.95 10.97 -19.29
CA VAL A 79 -0.18 12.13 -19.76
C VAL A 79 -0.95 12.81 -20.89
N GLN A 80 -1.12 14.13 -20.78
CA GLN A 80 -1.79 14.97 -21.77
C GLN A 80 -1.03 16.28 -21.93
N THR A 81 -0.25 16.37 -23.00
CA THR A 81 0.49 17.58 -23.35
C THR A 81 -0.26 18.46 -24.36
N LEU A 82 -1.29 17.91 -25.03
CA LEU A 82 -2.13 18.70 -25.94
C LEU A 82 -2.82 19.82 -25.14
N ASN A 83 -2.66 21.08 -25.59
CA ASN A 83 -3.13 22.30 -24.91
C ASN A 83 -2.43 22.63 -23.59
N CYS A 84 -1.29 22.01 -23.30
CA CYS A 84 -0.43 22.35 -22.18
C CYS A 84 0.79 23.12 -22.71
N THR A 85 0.80 24.44 -22.54
CA THR A 85 1.85 25.34 -23.09
C THR A 85 2.73 26.02 -22.04
N ASN A 86 2.47 25.81 -20.74
CA ASN A 86 3.24 26.41 -19.66
C ASN A 86 4.50 25.59 -19.30
N ALA A 87 5.37 26.14 -18.45
CA ALA A 87 6.63 25.52 -18.05
C ALA A 87 6.46 24.11 -17.43
N CYS A 88 5.33 23.84 -16.79
CA CYS A 88 5.09 22.56 -16.12
C CYS A 88 4.68 21.44 -17.10
N CYS A 89 4.39 21.77 -18.36
CA CYS A 89 3.97 20.82 -19.39
C CYS A 89 5.09 19.91 -19.93
N GLN A 90 6.35 20.30 -19.73
CA GLN A 90 7.54 19.54 -20.08
C GLN A 90 8.31 19.05 -18.85
N ALA A 91 7.80 19.36 -17.66
CA ALA A 91 8.46 19.04 -16.42
C ALA A 91 8.28 17.55 -16.06
N ASP A 92 9.17 17.02 -15.24
CA ASP A 92 9.11 15.64 -14.75
C ASP A 92 7.95 15.45 -13.76
N LEU A 93 7.60 14.21 -13.40
CA LEU A 93 6.70 13.93 -12.29
C LEU A 93 7.57 13.47 -11.12
N PHE A 94 7.87 14.41 -10.22
CA PHE A 94 8.77 14.21 -9.09
C PHE A 94 8.04 13.71 -7.85
N LYS A 95 6.83 14.22 -7.59
CA LYS A 95 6.07 13.93 -6.38
C LYS A 95 4.56 13.87 -6.65
N ILE A 96 3.88 12.98 -5.93
CA ILE A 96 2.42 12.89 -5.88
C ILE A 96 1.99 13.00 -4.42
N GLU A 97 0.95 13.77 -4.14
CA GLU A 97 0.33 13.84 -2.83
C GLU A 97 -1.16 13.52 -2.93
N PHE A 98 -1.66 12.70 -2.01
CA PHE A 98 -3.08 12.43 -1.85
C PHE A 98 -3.60 13.20 -0.64
N ASN A 99 -4.78 13.81 -0.78
CA ASN A 99 -5.54 14.37 0.33
C ASN A 99 -6.15 13.21 1.14
N VAL A 100 -5.62 12.98 2.34
CA VAL A 100 -6.00 11.82 3.16
C VAL A 100 -6.61 12.24 4.49
N SER A 101 -7.32 11.32 5.12
CA SER A 101 -7.89 11.51 6.45
C SER A 101 -6.79 11.55 7.51
N ASP A 102 -6.85 12.55 8.40
CA ASP A 102 -5.97 12.62 9.58
C ASP A 102 -6.18 11.42 10.54
N SER A 103 -7.30 10.69 10.42
CA SER A 103 -7.51 9.44 11.16
C SER A 103 -6.49 8.35 10.81
N CYS A 104 -5.79 8.46 9.67
CA CYS A 104 -4.74 7.55 9.28
C CYS A 104 -3.39 7.89 9.94
N MET A 105 -3.27 9.07 10.57
CA MET A 105 -2.07 9.54 11.26
C MET A 105 -2.15 9.32 12.77
N GLY A 106 -1.01 9.41 13.46
CA GLY A 106 -0.93 9.31 14.92
C GLY A 106 -1.18 7.90 15.49
N ILE A 107 -1.38 6.90 14.64
CA ILE A 107 -1.54 5.50 15.03
C ILE A 107 -0.15 4.92 15.34
N GLN A 108 0.00 4.34 16.54
CA GLN A 108 1.25 3.69 16.96
C GLN A 108 1.05 2.20 17.22
N PRO A 109 1.92 1.31 16.66
CA PRO A 109 2.93 1.63 15.66
C PRO A 109 2.32 2.09 14.33
N ALA A 110 3.09 2.79 13.49
CA ALA A 110 2.56 3.32 12.23
C ALA A 110 1.99 2.20 11.34
N PRO A 111 0.83 2.40 10.69
CA PRO A 111 0.33 1.51 9.65
C PRO A 111 1.26 1.53 8.43
N GLU A 112 1.26 0.43 7.68
CA GLU A 112 2.16 0.26 6.54
C GLU A 112 1.44 0.70 5.25
N VAL A 113 2.02 1.69 4.56
CA VAL A 113 1.60 2.10 3.23
C VAL A 113 2.77 1.89 2.28
N LYS A 114 2.61 1.00 1.29
CA LYS A 114 3.62 0.79 0.23
C LYS A 114 3.15 1.41 -1.06
N ALA A 115 4.10 1.95 -1.83
CA ALA A 115 3.84 2.43 -3.18
C ALA A 115 4.75 1.71 -4.19
N THR A 116 4.21 1.43 -5.37
CA THR A 116 4.96 0.90 -6.51
C THR A 116 4.59 1.64 -7.78
N ILE A 117 5.54 1.81 -8.70
CA ILE A 117 5.28 2.20 -10.10
C ILE A 117 5.58 1.00 -10.98
N ASN A 118 4.61 0.56 -11.78
CA ASN A 118 4.73 -0.61 -12.67
C ASN A 118 5.22 -1.87 -11.92
N GLY A 119 4.73 -2.07 -10.69
CA GLY A 119 5.13 -3.17 -9.81
C GLY A 119 6.48 -3.01 -9.10
N VAL A 120 7.28 -2.00 -9.44
CA VAL A 120 8.56 -1.71 -8.80
C VAL A 120 8.35 -0.77 -7.59
N PRO A 121 8.84 -1.11 -6.39
CA PRO A 121 8.76 -0.23 -5.23
C PRO A 121 9.34 1.17 -5.50
N THR A 122 8.67 2.20 -5.00
CA THR A 122 9.19 3.57 -5.09
C THR A 122 10.51 3.68 -4.32
N ARG A 123 11.44 4.51 -4.82
CA ARG A 123 12.76 4.72 -4.21
C ARG A 123 12.65 5.21 -2.77
N VAL A 124 11.70 6.11 -2.52
CA VAL A 124 11.32 6.58 -1.19
C VAL A 124 9.97 5.97 -0.85
N GLY A 125 9.83 5.44 0.37
CA GLY A 125 8.57 4.88 0.86
C GLY A 125 7.47 5.94 0.92
N ALA A 126 6.22 5.49 0.85
CA ALA A 126 5.08 6.38 1.01
C ALA A 126 5.05 6.91 2.45
N ALA A 127 4.86 8.23 2.61
CA ALA A 127 4.89 8.89 3.91
C ALA A 127 3.57 9.61 4.20
N LEU A 128 3.03 9.43 5.41
CA LEU A 128 1.90 10.21 5.92
C LEU A 128 2.44 11.41 6.69
N ASP A 129 2.02 12.60 6.32
CA ASP A 129 2.52 13.86 6.88
C ASP A 129 1.39 14.86 7.15
N ARG A 130 1.64 15.78 8.10
CA ARG A 130 0.81 16.98 8.29
C ARG A 130 1.33 18.10 7.36
N PRO A 131 0.50 18.62 6.44
CA PRO A 131 0.90 19.75 5.59
C PRO A 131 1.01 21.02 6.45
N VAL A 132 2.19 21.67 6.41
CA VAL A 132 2.51 22.86 7.24
C VAL A 132 1.52 24.00 7.04
N ASN A 133 1.12 24.29 5.79
CA ASN A 133 0.17 25.37 5.52
C ASN A 133 -1.30 24.93 5.60
N GLY A 134 -1.55 23.64 5.77
CA GLY A 134 -2.90 23.11 5.93
C GLY A 134 -3.52 23.56 7.25
N ARG A 135 -4.83 23.35 7.41
CA ARG A 135 -5.51 23.53 8.70
C ARG A 135 -5.24 22.34 9.61
N ASN A 136 -5.34 22.55 10.92
CA ASN A 136 -5.28 21.45 11.88
C ASN A 136 -6.33 20.38 11.53
N GLY A 137 -5.98 19.11 11.68
CA GLY A 137 -6.84 17.98 11.28
C GLY A 137 -6.76 17.63 9.79
N THR A 138 -5.77 18.13 9.05
CA THR A 138 -5.50 17.71 7.66
C THR A 138 -4.24 16.88 7.56
N ALA A 139 -4.23 15.95 6.60
CA ALA A 139 -3.12 15.05 6.35
C ALA A 139 -2.91 14.83 4.85
N ILE A 140 -1.68 14.49 4.49
CA ILE A 140 -1.31 14.08 3.13
C ILE A 140 -0.62 12.72 3.15
N LEU A 141 -0.85 11.91 2.12
CA LEU A 141 0.03 10.80 1.77
C LEU A 141 0.94 11.26 0.63
N ARG A 142 2.25 11.23 0.85
CA ARG A 142 3.26 11.76 -0.05
C ARG A 142 4.11 10.65 -0.65
N LEU A 143 4.26 10.69 -1.97
CA LEU A 143 5.18 9.87 -2.77
C LEU A 143 6.19 10.79 -3.43
N THR A 144 7.48 10.68 -3.11
CA THR A 144 8.53 11.58 -3.60
C THR A 144 9.58 10.84 -4.41
N GLN A 145 10.44 11.59 -5.11
CA GLN A 145 11.55 11.05 -5.92
C GLN A 145 11.09 10.00 -6.92
N LEU A 146 9.93 10.23 -7.55
CA LEU A 146 9.36 9.31 -8.54
C LEU A 146 10.20 9.27 -9.82
N GLY A 147 10.81 10.39 -10.20
CA GLY A 147 11.72 10.48 -11.35
C GLY A 147 11.06 10.10 -12.68
N LEU A 148 9.74 10.27 -12.78
CA LEU A 148 8.99 9.94 -13.99
C LEU A 148 9.03 11.13 -14.95
N THR A 149 8.92 10.87 -16.24
CA THR A 149 8.86 11.90 -17.30
C THR A 149 7.52 11.78 -18.02
N THR A 150 7.18 12.71 -18.90
CA THR A 150 5.98 12.59 -19.76
C THR A 150 5.97 11.29 -20.57
N THR A 151 7.15 10.74 -20.88
CA THR A 151 7.28 9.48 -21.61
C THR A 151 7.12 8.28 -20.68
N THR A 152 7.81 8.26 -19.55
CA THR A 152 7.81 7.10 -18.63
C THR A 152 6.60 7.05 -17.70
N ALA A 153 5.89 8.17 -17.52
CA ALA A 153 4.65 8.25 -16.75
C ALA A 153 3.41 7.83 -17.56
N ALA A 154 3.47 7.87 -18.89
CA ALA A 154 2.34 7.56 -19.74
C ALA A 154 1.89 6.10 -19.50
N ASP A 155 0.65 5.96 -19.02
CA ASP A 155 0.02 4.68 -18.68
C ASP A 155 0.73 3.86 -17.59
N ALA A 156 1.65 4.50 -16.85
CA ALA A 156 2.29 3.87 -15.71
C ALA A 156 1.27 3.56 -14.61
N GLU A 157 1.38 2.37 -14.02
CA GLU A 157 0.51 1.90 -12.95
C GLU A 157 1.12 2.26 -11.58
N LEU A 158 0.53 3.23 -10.91
CA LEU A 158 0.83 3.54 -9.51
C LEU A 158 -0.04 2.65 -8.63
N CYS A 159 0.55 1.81 -7.77
CA CYS A 159 -0.21 1.04 -6.79
C CYS A 159 0.12 1.46 -5.36
N LEU A 160 -0.91 1.66 -4.55
CA LEU A 160 -0.83 1.76 -3.11
C LEU A 160 -1.24 0.44 -2.47
N THR A 161 -0.47 -0.06 -1.52
CA THR A 161 -0.87 -1.21 -0.68
C THR A 161 -1.04 -0.73 0.75
N LEU A 162 -2.27 -0.79 1.23
CA LEU A 162 -2.70 -0.30 2.53
C LEU A 162 -2.79 -1.47 3.50
N LYS A 163 -2.04 -1.41 4.61
CA LYS A 163 -2.07 -2.44 5.63
C LYS A 163 -2.20 -1.86 7.02
N ALA A 164 -3.01 -2.53 7.82
CA ALA A 164 -3.05 -2.28 9.25
C ALA A 164 -1.68 -2.56 9.86
N ASN A 165 -1.38 -1.85 10.94
CA ASN A 165 -0.23 -2.13 11.78
C ASN A 165 -0.41 -3.49 12.51
N ARG A 166 0.62 -3.89 13.28
CA ARG A 166 0.59 -5.14 14.09
C ARG A 166 -0.53 -5.21 15.13
N ALA A 167 -1.18 -4.09 15.45
CA ALA A 167 -2.31 -3.99 16.37
C ALA A 167 -3.67 -3.96 15.65
N GLY A 168 -3.71 -4.22 14.34
CA GLY A 168 -4.93 -4.19 13.54
C GLY A 168 -5.48 -2.79 13.28
N LYS A 169 -4.70 -1.74 13.52
CA LYS A 169 -5.09 -0.34 13.33
C LYS A 169 -4.46 0.26 12.08
N GLY A 170 -5.22 1.07 11.36
CA GLY A 170 -4.76 1.75 10.15
C GLY A 170 -5.87 1.93 9.14
N CYS A 171 -5.64 2.80 8.17
CA CYS A 171 -6.51 2.90 7.00
C CYS A 171 -6.14 1.78 6.04
N THR A 172 -7.07 0.84 5.85
CA THR A 172 -6.87 -0.37 5.02
C THR A 172 -7.65 -0.31 3.71
N THR A 173 -8.53 0.68 3.56
CA THR A 173 -9.30 0.92 2.34
C THR A 173 -9.18 2.37 1.87
N LEU A 174 -9.51 2.65 0.62
CA LEU A 174 -9.53 4.02 0.11
C LEU A 174 -10.61 4.87 0.80
N GLU A 175 -11.74 4.29 1.19
CA GLU A 175 -12.80 4.98 1.93
C GLU A 175 -12.34 5.48 3.30
N GLN A 176 -11.40 4.76 3.92
CA GLN A 176 -10.76 5.15 5.16
C GLN A 176 -9.60 6.13 4.91
N LEU A 177 -8.83 5.90 3.85
CA LEU A 177 -7.63 6.67 3.53
C LEU A 177 -7.97 8.08 3.01
N CYS A 178 -8.84 8.20 2.00
CA CYS A 178 -9.10 9.47 1.32
C CYS A 178 -9.86 10.44 2.25
N ALA A 179 -9.49 11.72 2.23
CA ALA A 179 -10.18 12.73 3.01
C ALA A 179 -11.66 12.85 2.59
N THR A 180 -12.58 12.95 3.56
CA THR A 180 -13.99 13.18 3.26
C THR A 180 -14.19 14.63 2.79
N GLN A 181 -14.89 14.81 1.66
CA GLN A 181 -15.21 16.12 1.09
C GLN A 181 -16.73 16.23 0.85
N ASN A 182 -17.31 17.40 1.11
CA ASN A 182 -18.74 17.63 0.94
C ASN A 182 -19.15 17.45 -0.52
N GLY A 183 -20.22 16.68 -0.78
CA GLY A 183 -20.71 16.42 -2.13
C GLY A 183 -19.86 15.44 -2.95
N VAL A 184 -18.84 14.82 -2.35
CA VAL A 184 -17.99 13.83 -3.01
C VAL A 184 -18.18 12.45 -2.34
N PRO A 185 -18.37 11.36 -3.11
CA PRO A 185 -18.50 10.02 -2.55
C PRO A 185 -17.27 9.62 -1.70
N ARG A 186 -17.49 8.88 -0.62
CA ARG A 186 -16.39 8.33 0.21
C ARG A 186 -15.50 7.43 -0.65
N GLY A 187 -14.20 7.43 -0.37
CA GLY A 187 -13.21 6.69 -1.16
C GLY A 187 -12.75 7.41 -2.43
N THR A 188 -13.32 8.58 -2.73
CA THR A 188 -12.78 9.47 -3.77
C THR A 188 -11.54 10.17 -3.21
N CYS A 189 -10.39 9.92 -3.83
CA CYS A 189 -9.14 10.56 -3.46
C CYS A 189 -8.89 11.79 -4.35
N THR A 190 -8.62 12.92 -3.72
CA THR A 190 -8.12 14.12 -4.41
C THR A 190 -6.60 14.12 -4.37
N VAL A 191 -5.96 14.32 -5.53
CA VAL A 191 -4.53 14.07 -5.73
C VAL A 191 -3.89 15.28 -6.41
N ALA A 192 -2.73 15.71 -5.92
CA ALA A 192 -1.92 16.75 -6.56
C ALA A 192 -0.61 16.16 -7.03
N MET A 193 -0.15 16.64 -8.18
CA MET A 193 1.09 16.22 -8.80
C MET A 193 2.07 17.38 -8.79
N TYR A 194 3.35 17.05 -8.67
CA TYR A 194 4.42 18.02 -8.50
C TYR A 194 5.59 17.60 -9.35
N ASP A 195 6.09 18.56 -10.10
CA ASP A 195 7.30 18.44 -10.88
C ASP A 195 8.48 19.11 -10.16
N SER A 196 9.71 18.85 -10.61
CA SER A 196 10.90 19.42 -9.97
C SER A 196 11.04 20.94 -10.11
N PRO A 197 10.70 21.59 -11.25
CA PRO A 197 10.79 23.05 -11.37
C PRO A 197 9.54 23.83 -10.91
N CYS A 198 8.35 23.23 -10.87
CA CYS A 198 7.10 23.89 -10.47
C CYS A 198 6.61 23.45 -9.09
N LEU A 199 6.11 24.43 -8.33
CA LEU A 199 5.66 24.24 -6.94
C LEU A 199 4.39 23.37 -6.81
N CYS A 200 3.57 23.22 -7.86
CA CYS A 200 2.52 22.19 -8.05
C CYS A 200 1.86 22.26 -9.44
N CYS A 201 1.42 21.10 -9.93
CA CYS A 201 0.62 20.83 -11.14
C CYS A 201 -0.84 20.47 -10.77
N PRO A 202 -1.79 20.37 -11.73
CA PRO A 202 -3.22 20.21 -11.48
C PRO A 202 -3.59 19.16 -10.43
N VAL A 203 -4.65 19.48 -9.70
CA VAL A 203 -5.33 18.53 -8.83
C VAL A 203 -6.25 17.65 -9.67
N SER A 204 -6.12 16.33 -9.53
CA SER A 204 -7.00 15.33 -10.13
C SER A 204 -7.87 14.70 -9.03
N SER A 205 -9.12 14.40 -9.35
CA SER A 205 -9.98 13.58 -8.48
C SER A 205 -10.10 12.18 -9.04
N VAL A 206 -9.91 11.19 -8.19
CA VAL A 206 -10.01 9.77 -8.53
C VAL A 206 -11.17 9.18 -7.74
N PHE A 207 -12.13 8.58 -8.43
CA PHE A 207 -13.25 7.92 -7.78
C PHE A 207 -12.79 6.60 -7.20
N GLY A 208 -13.29 6.25 -6.01
CA GLY A 208 -13.04 4.93 -5.42
C GLY A 208 -13.43 3.81 -6.40
N PRO A 209 -12.92 2.59 -6.20
CA PRO A 209 -13.33 1.45 -7.02
C PRO A 209 -14.85 1.41 -7.05
N SER A 210 -15.43 1.25 -8.25
CA SER A 210 -16.87 1.07 -8.37
C SER A 210 -17.27 -0.10 -7.47
N PRO A 211 -18.37 0.01 -6.69
CA PRO A 211 -18.83 -1.12 -5.91
C PRO A 211 -18.96 -2.32 -6.86
N PRO A 212 -18.58 -3.54 -6.42
CA PRO A 212 -18.82 -4.72 -7.23
C PRO A 212 -20.29 -4.71 -7.65
N PRO A 213 -20.62 -5.09 -8.90
CA PRO A 213 -22.00 -5.13 -9.35
C PRO A 213 -22.83 -5.88 -8.30
N PRO A 214 -24.03 -5.38 -7.94
CA PRO A 214 -24.85 -6.02 -6.94
C PRO A 214 -24.97 -7.50 -7.31
N ALA A 215 -24.73 -8.37 -6.32
CA ALA A 215 -24.93 -9.79 -6.51
C ALA A 215 -26.33 -9.98 -7.12
N PRO A 216 -26.49 -10.82 -8.16
CA PRO A 216 -27.80 -11.08 -8.72
C PRO A 216 -28.75 -11.45 -7.56
N PRO A 217 -30.00 -10.97 -7.58
CA PRO A 217 -30.94 -11.27 -6.51
C PRO A 217 -30.96 -12.78 -6.29
N SER A 218 -30.80 -13.21 -5.04
CA SER A 218 -30.92 -14.61 -4.68
C SER A 218 -32.20 -15.15 -5.32
N PRO A 219 -32.16 -16.31 -6.00
CA PRO A 219 -33.39 -16.91 -6.49
C PRO A 219 -34.37 -17.02 -5.32
N PRO A 220 -35.68 -16.79 -5.55
CA PRO A 220 -36.66 -16.95 -4.50
C PRO A 220 -36.48 -18.33 -3.88
N PRO A 221 -36.60 -18.46 -2.54
CA PRO A 221 -36.53 -19.76 -1.91
C PRO A 221 -37.51 -20.70 -2.62
N PRO A 222 -37.13 -21.95 -2.91
CA PRO A 222 -38.05 -22.90 -3.49
C PRO A 222 -39.30 -22.92 -2.63
N SER A 223 -40.47 -22.85 -3.28
CA SER A 223 -41.75 -22.93 -2.58
C SER A 223 -41.71 -24.11 -1.62
N PRO A 224 -42.21 -23.95 -0.37
CA PRO A 224 -42.25 -25.07 0.56
C PRO A 224 -42.96 -26.22 -0.14
N LEU A 225 -42.29 -27.38 -0.16
CA LEU A 225 -42.89 -28.61 -0.66
C LEU A 225 -44.26 -28.77 0.03
N PRO A 226 -45.32 -29.12 -0.71
CA PRO A 226 -46.61 -29.39 -0.10
C PRO A 226 -46.44 -30.40 1.03
N PRO A 227 -47.21 -30.27 2.13
CA PRO A 227 -47.15 -31.23 3.23
C PRO A 227 -47.29 -32.62 2.64
N SER A 228 -46.36 -33.51 3.01
CA SER A 228 -46.42 -34.90 2.57
C SER A 228 -47.79 -35.47 2.93
N PRO A 229 -48.43 -36.22 2.02
CA PRO A 229 -49.69 -36.88 2.33
C PRO A 229 -49.50 -37.73 3.60
N PRO A 230 -50.54 -37.86 4.44
CA PRO A 230 -50.48 -38.74 5.59
C PRO A 230 -50.01 -40.13 5.13
N PRO A 231 -49.12 -40.78 5.90
CA PRO A 231 -48.63 -42.09 5.52
C PRO A 231 -49.82 -43.04 5.32
N PRO A 232 -49.80 -43.89 4.27
CA PRO A 232 -50.81 -44.91 4.10
C PRO A 232 -50.89 -45.75 5.38
N SER A 233 -52.10 -46.13 5.77
CA SER A 233 -52.33 -47.01 6.91
C SER A 233 -51.40 -48.23 6.80
N PRO A 234 -50.79 -48.67 7.93
CA PRO A 234 -49.87 -49.80 7.89
C PRO A 234 -50.57 -51.01 7.28
N LEU A 235 -49.96 -51.57 6.24
CA LEU A 235 -50.35 -52.86 5.70
C LEU A 235 -50.36 -53.90 6.82
N PRO A 236 -51.31 -54.85 6.83
CA PRO A 236 -51.31 -55.93 7.80
C PRO A 236 -49.96 -56.66 7.77
N PRO A 237 -49.47 -57.14 8.93
CA PRO A 237 -48.18 -57.81 9.01
C PRO A 237 -48.16 -58.99 8.04
N SER A 238 -47.14 -59.04 7.19
CA SER A 238 -46.89 -60.18 6.32
C SER A 238 -46.63 -61.42 7.18
N PRO A 239 -47.06 -62.62 6.73
CA PRO A 239 -46.76 -63.86 7.45
C PRO A 239 -45.25 -64.01 7.62
N LEU A 240 -44.82 -64.48 8.80
CA LEU A 240 -43.42 -64.71 9.11
C LEU A 240 -42.78 -65.62 8.06
N PRO A 241 -41.59 -65.27 7.53
CA PRO A 241 -40.86 -66.15 6.63
C PRO A 241 -40.46 -67.44 7.36
N PRO A 242 -40.37 -68.58 6.65
CA PRO A 242 -39.85 -69.81 7.22
C PRO A 242 -38.40 -69.61 7.68
N SER A 243 -38.04 -70.24 8.80
CA SER A 243 -36.71 -70.14 9.40
C SER A 243 -35.61 -70.49 8.39
N PRO A 244 -34.48 -69.75 8.40
CA PRO A 244 -33.37 -70.03 7.49
C PRO A 244 -32.76 -71.41 7.77
N LEU A 245 -32.39 -72.10 6.69
CA LEU A 245 -31.62 -73.34 6.76
C LEU A 245 -30.26 -73.07 7.46
N PRO A 246 -29.75 -74.04 8.24
CA PRO A 246 -28.46 -73.89 8.92
C PRO A 246 -27.32 -73.68 7.90
N PRO A 247 -26.32 -72.86 8.25
CA PRO A 247 -25.19 -72.60 7.36
C PRO A 247 -24.40 -73.89 7.10
N SER A 248 -23.94 -74.05 5.86
CA SER A 248 -23.05 -75.14 5.47
C SER A 248 -21.71 -75.04 6.22
N PRO A 249 -21.09 -76.17 6.61
CA PRO A 249 -19.82 -76.17 7.31
C PRO A 249 -18.73 -75.52 6.45
N LEU A 250 -17.90 -74.70 7.09
CA LEU A 250 -16.73 -74.06 6.47
C LEU A 250 -15.75 -75.11 5.93
N PRO A 251 -15.13 -74.88 4.77
CA PRO A 251 -14.09 -75.77 4.26
C PRO A 251 -12.86 -75.76 5.19
N PRO A 252 -12.13 -76.87 5.29
CA PRO A 252 -10.93 -76.96 6.12
C PRO A 252 -9.85 -75.98 5.64
N SER A 253 -9.16 -75.38 6.61
CA SER A 253 -8.09 -74.40 6.37
C SER A 253 -6.93 -75.04 5.59
N PRO A 254 -6.28 -74.30 4.66
CA PRO A 254 -5.13 -74.79 3.94
C PRO A 254 -3.94 -75.03 4.88
N PRO A 255 -3.04 -75.99 4.54
CA PRO A 255 -1.86 -76.28 5.34
C PRO A 255 -0.89 -75.08 5.38
N PRO A 256 -0.12 -74.92 6.47
CA PRO A 256 0.85 -73.84 6.61
C PRO A 256 1.97 -73.95 5.56
N SER A 257 2.34 -72.80 5.00
CA SER A 257 3.44 -72.68 4.03
C SER A 257 4.78 -73.13 4.63
N PRO A 258 5.66 -73.75 3.83
CA PRO A 258 6.97 -74.17 4.30
C PRO A 258 7.84 -72.95 4.68
N PRO A 259 8.76 -73.10 5.66
CA PRO A 259 9.66 -72.03 6.06
C PRO A 259 10.62 -71.66 4.92
N PRO A 260 11.01 -70.39 4.81
CA PRO A 260 11.95 -69.94 3.79
C PRO A 260 13.34 -70.59 3.98
N PRO A 261 14.09 -70.82 2.88
CA PRO A 261 15.43 -71.39 2.94
C PRO A 261 16.39 -70.47 3.70
N THR A 262 17.26 -71.08 4.51
CA THR A 262 18.29 -70.37 5.27
C THR A 262 19.31 -69.73 4.33
N PRO A 263 19.75 -68.48 4.62
CA PRO A 263 20.77 -67.82 3.81
C PRO A 263 22.12 -68.53 3.92
N PRO A 264 22.95 -68.50 2.86
CA PRO A 264 24.27 -69.11 2.87
C PRO A 264 25.21 -68.40 3.87
N PRO A 265 26.17 -69.13 4.45
CA PRO A 265 27.13 -68.56 5.39
C PRO A 265 28.04 -67.53 4.72
N PRO A 266 28.50 -66.50 5.44
CA PRO A 266 29.41 -65.49 4.92
C PRO A 266 30.77 -66.10 4.56
N PRO A 267 31.47 -65.56 3.54
CA PRO A 267 32.80 -66.03 3.16
C PRO A 267 33.82 -65.78 4.27
N PRO A 268 34.86 -66.63 4.39
CA PRO A 268 35.90 -66.48 5.38
C PRO A 268 36.72 -65.19 5.15
N PRO A 269 37.25 -64.57 6.23
CA PRO A 269 38.05 -63.36 6.12
C PRO A 269 39.36 -63.62 5.37
N PRO A 270 39.87 -62.63 4.62
CA PRO A 270 41.13 -62.76 3.91
C PRO A 270 42.32 -62.90 4.88
N PRO A 271 43.37 -63.64 4.48
CA PRO A 271 44.57 -63.80 5.30
C PRO A 271 45.31 -62.46 5.48
N PRO A 272 45.99 -62.27 6.62
CA PRO A 272 46.73 -61.05 6.91
C PRO A 272 47.93 -60.87 5.96
N PRO A 273 48.27 -59.62 5.60
CA PRO A 273 49.39 -59.32 4.72
C PRO A 273 50.76 -59.55 5.41
N PRO A 274 51.79 -59.97 4.66
CA PRO A 274 53.16 -60.17 5.13
C PRO A 274 53.93 -58.88 5.43
#